data_AF-X6F1V1-F1
#
_entry.id   AF-X6F1V1-F1
#
_cell.length_a   1.000
_cell.length_b   1.000
_cell.length_c   1.000
_cell.angle_alpha   90.00
_cell.angle_beta   90.00
_cell.angle_gamma   90.00
#
_symmetry.space_group_name_H-M   'P 1'
#
loop_
_entity.id
_entity.type
_entity.pdbx_description
1 polymer ?
#
loop_
_entity_poly.entity_id
_entity_poly.type
_entity_poly.pdbx_seq_one_letter_code
_entity_poly.pdbx_strand_id
1 'polypeptide(L)'
;MEGGGGTDFVKWWAEENAKNGYQTVSMNTTPGIGGAAFWLGLSLLKGAKAPKMMIMPVATVDAGNLKEYAKLPGGQIISPSYSLDWVKQNLLSK
;
A
#
# COMPACT_ATOMS: atom_id res chain seq x y z
N MET A 1 2.75 -16.30 9.42
CA MET A 1 3.91 -15.38 9.42
C MET A 1 3.61 -14.36 8.36
N GLU A 2 3.44 -13.09 8.73
CA GLU A 2 3.11 -12.03 7.76
C GLU A 2 4.37 -11.66 6.97
N GLY A 3 4.26 -11.64 5.64
CA GLY A 3 5.37 -11.41 4.71
C GLY A 3 6.00 -10.02 4.70
N GLY A 4 5.67 -9.16 5.68
CA GLY A 4 6.21 -7.81 5.84
C GLY A 4 6.01 -6.87 4.64
N GLY A 5 5.14 -7.21 3.69
CA GLY A 5 4.94 -6.44 2.45
C GLY A 5 6.08 -6.52 1.44
N GLY A 6 7.09 -7.38 1.67
CA GLY A 6 8.25 -7.50 0.80
C GLY A 6 7.93 -8.24 -0.50
N THR A 7 8.33 -7.67 -1.64
CA THR A 7 8.15 -8.28 -2.96
C THR A 7 8.86 -9.63 -3.09
N ASP A 8 10.01 -9.82 -2.43
CA ASP A 8 10.74 -11.10 -2.45
C ASP A 8 9.98 -12.21 -1.73
N PHE A 9 9.36 -11.90 -0.59
CA PHE A 9 8.47 -12.82 0.10
C PHE A 9 7.25 -13.18 -0.78
N VAL A 10 6.63 -12.18 -1.41
CA VAL A 10 5.44 -12.39 -2.23
C VAL A 10 5.74 -13.27 -3.45
N LYS A 11 6.93 -13.15 -4.03
CA LYS A 11 7.40 -14.04 -5.11
C LYS A 11 7.58 -15.47 -4.64
N TRP A 12 8.35 -15.65 -3.56
CA TRP A 12 8.54 -16.96 -2.95
C TRP A 12 7.19 -17.60 -2.58
N TRP A 13 6.28 -16.81 -2.01
CA TRP A 13 4.95 -17.29 -1.67
C TRP A 13 4.15 -17.70 -2.90
N ALA A 14 4.22 -16.96 -4.01
CA ALA A 14 3.56 -17.36 -5.25
C ALA A 14 4.05 -18.72 -5.76
N GLU A 15 5.35 -19.00 -5.65
CA GLU A 15 5.94 -20.30 -6.00
C GLU A 15 5.45 -21.43 -5.08
N GLU A 16 5.46 -21.22 -3.77
CA GLU A 16 4.98 -22.21 -2.80
C GLU A 16 3.48 -22.45 -2.93
N ASN A 17 2.69 -21.39 -3.10
CA ASN A 17 1.25 -21.48 -3.33
C ASN A 17 0.95 -22.34 -4.58
N ALA A 18 1.68 -22.15 -5.67
CA ALA A 18 1.52 -22.95 -6.88
C ALA A 18 1.97 -24.41 -6.70
N LYS A 19 2.98 -24.65 -5.85
CA LYS A 19 3.56 -25.98 -5.62
C LYS A 19 2.76 -26.86 -4.65
N ASN A 20 2.31 -26.30 -3.53
CA ASN A 20 1.72 -27.05 -2.42
C ASN A 20 0.45 -26.40 -1.84
N GLY A 21 -0.03 -25.30 -2.42
CA GLY A 21 -1.23 -24.62 -1.96
C GLY A 21 -1.04 -23.77 -0.71
N TYR A 22 0.20 -23.48 -0.28
CA TYR A 22 0.48 -22.68 0.92
C TYR A 22 -0.29 -21.34 0.95
N GLN A 23 -1.00 -21.09 2.04
CA GLN A 23 -1.83 -19.90 2.26
C GLN A 23 -1.28 -19.07 3.42
N THR A 24 -1.25 -17.75 3.24
CA THR A 24 -0.92 -16.78 4.28
C THR A 24 -1.45 -15.40 3.86
N VAL A 25 -1.04 -14.35 4.56
CA VAL A 25 -1.28 -12.95 4.20
C VAL A 25 0.04 -12.17 4.34
N SER A 26 0.23 -11.15 3.50
CA SER A 26 1.31 -10.18 3.65
C SER A 26 0.72 -8.79 3.80
N MET A 27 1.03 -8.10 4.90
CA MET A 27 0.52 -6.76 5.19
C MET A 27 1.65 -5.83 5.57
N ASN A 28 1.55 -4.55 5.19
CA ASN A 28 2.47 -3.51 5.62
C ASN A 28 1.84 -2.11 5.60
N THR A 29 2.34 -1.24 6.48
CA THR A 29 2.21 0.20 6.31
C THR A 29 3.03 0.65 5.10
N THR A 30 2.46 1.53 4.28
CA THR A 30 2.97 1.78 2.94
C THR A 30 3.94 2.96 2.90
N PRO A 31 5.17 2.82 2.36
CA PRO A 31 6.09 3.94 2.17
C PRO A 31 5.51 5.14 1.43
N GLY A 32 4.58 4.90 0.51
CA GLY A 32 3.88 5.91 -0.29
C GLY A 32 3.11 6.93 0.54
N ILE A 33 2.85 6.68 1.83
CA ILE A 33 2.24 7.64 2.77
C ILE A 33 2.93 9.01 2.76
N GLY A 34 4.24 9.07 2.51
CA GLY A 34 4.97 10.34 2.38
C GLY A 34 4.46 11.21 1.22
N GLY A 35 4.09 10.60 0.09
CA GLY A 35 3.49 11.30 -1.04
C GLY A 35 2.11 11.87 -0.71
N ALA A 36 1.28 11.11 0.03
CA ALA A 36 0.00 11.61 0.51
C ALA A 36 0.18 12.80 1.47
N ALA A 37 1.13 12.70 2.40
CA ALA A 37 1.45 13.77 3.35
C ALA A 37 1.91 15.05 2.63
N PHE A 38 2.73 14.93 1.58
CA PHE A 38 3.15 16.07 0.76
C PHE A 38 1.95 16.80 0.12
N TRP A 39 1.07 16.06 -0.56
CA TRP A 39 -0.09 16.66 -1.23
C TRP A 39 -1.11 17.25 -0.26
N LEU A 40 -1.30 16.61 0.90
CA LEU A 40 -2.12 17.13 1.97
C LEU A 40 -1.56 18.47 2.48
N GLY A 41 -0.27 18.52 2.79
CA GLY A 41 0.40 19.75 3.21
C GLY A 41 0.26 20.89 2.21
N LEU A 42 0.48 20.62 0.92
CA LEU A 42 0.28 21.61 -0.15
C LEU A 42 -1.16 22.10 -0.22
N SER A 43 -2.14 21.21 -0.02
CA SER A 43 -3.56 21.58 -0.04
C SER A 43 -3.93 22.46 1.17
N LEU A 44 -3.42 22.15 2.35
CA LEU A 44 -3.60 22.96 3.56
C LEU A 44 -3.00 24.37 3.39
N LEU A 45 -1.81 24.49 2.80
CA LEU A 45 -1.20 25.79 2.46
C LEU A 45 -2.07 26.62 1.50
N LYS A 46 -2.86 25.95 0.65
CA LYS A 46 -3.83 26.58 -0.26
C LYS A 46 -5.20 26.84 0.39
N GLY A 47 -5.33 26.63 1.70
CA GLY A 47 -6.55 26.92 2.46
C GLY A 47 -7.55 25.76 2.55
N ALA A 48 -7.19 24.55 2.10
CA ALA A 48 -8.02 23.38 2.34
C ALA A 48 -8.11 23.05 3.84
N LYS A 49 -9.15 22.31 4.23
CA LYS A 49 -9.33 21.80 5.60
C LYS A 49 -9.27 20.28 5.57
N ALA A 50 -8.74 19.70 6.64
CA ALA A 50 -8.69 18.26 6.83
C ALA A 50 -8.91 17.91 8.31
N PRO A 51 -9.39 16.69 8.62
CA PRO A 51 -9.45 16.19 9.99
C PRO A 51 -8.07 16.17 10.64
N LYS A 52 -8.01 16.38 11.96
CA LYS A 52 -6.74 16.29 12.72
C LYS A 52 -6.21 14.86 12.86
N MET A 53 -7.09 13.87 12.76
CA MET A 53 -6.75 12.45 12.80
C MET A 53 -7.26 11.80 11.51
N MET A 54 -6.36 11.12 10.82
CA MET A 54 -6.62 10.43 9.55
C MET A 54 -5.95 9.06 9.62
N ILE A 55 -6.65 8.02 9.17
CA ILE A 55 -6.14 6.65 9.11
C ILE A 55 -5.85 6.33 7.65
N MET A 56 -4.62 5.92 7.39
CA MET A 56 -4.18 5.53 6.04
C MET A 56 -4.40 4.04 5.81
N PRO A 57 -4.70 3.62 4.57
CA PRO A 57 -4.84 2.22 4.24
C PRO A 57 -3.48 1.51 4.32
N VAL A 58 -3.52 0.23 4.69
CA VAL A 58 -2.39 -0.69 4.62
C VAL A 58 -2.39 -1.40 3.27
N ALA A 59 -1.22 -1.79 2.77
CA ALA A 59 -1.15 -2.72 1.65
C ALA A 59 -1.39 -4.14 2.16
N THR A 60 -2.16 -4.92 1.42
CA THR A 60 -2.51 -6.30 1.79
C THR A 60 -2.45 -7.19 0.55
N VAL A 61 -1.68 -8.26 0.66
CA VAL A 61 -1.60 -9.32 -0.33
C VAL A 61 -2.18 -10.60 0.27
N ASP A 62 -3.19 -11.12 -0.40
CA ASP A 62 -3.83 -12.40 -0.11
C ASP A 62 -3.72 -13.33 -1.34
N ALA A 63 -4.23 -14.56 -1.23
CA ALA A 63 -4.17 -15.50 -2.35
C ALA A 63 -4.93 -15.05 -3.61
N GLY A 64 -5.92 -14.16 -3.47
CA GLY A 64 -6.73 -13.64 -4.57
C GLY A 64 -5.96 -12.65 -5.45
N ASN A 65 -5.05 -11.86 -4.87
CA ASN A 65 -4.23 -10.89 -5.59
C ASN A 65 -2.73 -11.25 -5.69
N LEU A 66 -2.30 -12.35 -5.06
CA LEU A 66 -0.91 -12.83 -5.02
C LEU A 66 -0.21 -12.83 -6.39
N LYS A 67 -0.88 -13.35 -7.43
CA LYS A 67 -0.31 -13.45 -8.78
C LYS A 67 -0.02 -12.10 -9.42
N GLU A 68 -0.74 -11.06 -9.05
CA GLU A 68 -0.52 -9.72 -9.56
C GLU A 68 0.71 -9.10 -8.91
N TYR A 69 0.78 -9.14 -7.58
CA TYR A 69 1.87 -8.57 -6.81
C TYR A 69 3.21 -9.32 -6.98
N ALA A 70 3.19 -10.62 -7.27
CA ALA A 70 4.40 -11.39 -7.55
C ALA A 70 5.14 -10.94 -8.82
N LYS A 71 4.48 -10.18 -9.72
CA LYS A 71 5.10 -9.64 -10.94
C LYS A 71 5.97 -8.41 -10.69
N LEU A 72 5.86 -7.79 -9.51
CA LEU A 72 6.65 -6.61 -9.18
C LEU A 72 8.15 -6.92 -9.13
N PRO A 73 9.04 -5.95 -9.39
CA PRO A 73 10.47 -6.15 -9.21
C PRO A 73 10.81 -6.52 -7.76
N GLY A 74 11.87 -7.30 -7.57
CA GLY A 74 12.33 -7.69 -6.22
C GLY A 74 13.00 -6.54 -5.47
N GLY A 75 13.24 -6.72 -4.18
CA GLY A 75 13.89 -5.73 -3.32
C GLY A 75 13.05 -4.49 -3.00
N GLN A 76 11.73 -4.54 -3.21
CA GLN A 76 10.80 -3.45 -2.90
C GLN A 76 9.80 -3.84 -1.81
N ILE A 77 9.29 -2.83 -1.11
CA ILE A 77 8.10 -2.95 -0.27
C ILE A 77 6.89 -2.54 -1.10
N ILE A 78 5.84 -3.37 -1.08
CA ILE A 78 4.60 -3.10 -1.79
C ILE A 78 4.00 -1.81 -1.22
N SER A 79 3.77 -0.86 -2.12
CA SER A 79 3.26 0.45 -1.77
C SER A 79 2.42 1.02 -2.92
N PRO A 80 1.18 1.45 -2.67
CA PRO A 80 0.49 2.34 -3.58
C PRO A 80 1.21 3.70 -3.64
N SER A 81 0.96 4.42 -4.73
CA SER A 81 1.29 5.84 -4.87
C SER A 81 0.01 6.65 -4.72
N TYR A 82 0.05 7.75 -3.98
CA TYR A 82 -1.12 8.61 -3.75
C TYR A 82 -0.97 9.92 -4.53
N SER A 83 -1.90 10.16 -5.46
CA SER A 83 -1.96 11.40 -6.23
C SER A 83 -2.63 12.53 -5.44
N LEU A 84 -2.51 13.76 -5.95
CA LEU A 84 -3.26 14.90 -5.41
C LEU A 84 -4.77 14.66 -5.44
N ASP A 85 -5.29 14.07 -6.52
CA ASP A 85 -6.73 13.81 -6.64
C ASP A 85 -7.19 12.76 -5.63
N TRP A 86 -6.37 11.73 -5.39
CA TRP A 86 -6.64 10.77 -4.32
C TRP A 86 -6.69 11.46 -2.95
N VAL A 87 -5.74 12.35 -2.65
CA VAL A 87 -5.72 13.11 -1.38
C VAL A 87 -6.97 13.99 -1.25
N LYS A 88 -7.38 14.69 -2.30
CA LYS A 88 -8.59 15.52 -2.29
C LYS A 88 -9.84 14.70 -2.04
N GLN A 89 -9.93 13.53 -2.66
CA GLN A 89 -11.10 12.67 -2.54
C GLN A 89 -11.18 11.98 -1.17
N ASN A 90 -10.05 11.64 -0.56
CA ASN A 90 -10.01 10.74 0.59
C ASN A 90 -9.59 11.39 1.92
N LEU A 91 -8.83 12.49 1.90
CA LEU A 91 -8.25 13.10 3.11
C LEU A 91 -8.73 14.52 3.41
N LEU A 92 -9.20 15.26 2.41
CA LEU A 92 -9.72 16.61 2.64
C LEU A 92 -11.19 16.56 3.08
N SER A 93 -11.55 17.47 3.99
CA SER A 93 -12.96 17.71 4.31
C SER A 93 -13.66 18.29 3.08
N LYS A 94 -14.91 17.87 2.85
CA LYS A 94 -15.81 18.60 1.96
C LYS A 94 -16.09 20.00 2.51
#